data_AF-A0A382J8K7-F1
#
_entry.id   AF-A0A382J8K7-F1
#
_cell.length_a   1.000
_cell.length_b   1.000
_cell.length_c   1.000
_cell.angle_alpha   90.00
_cell.angle_beta   90.00
_cell.angle_gamma   90.00
#
_symmetry.space_group_name_H-M   'P 1'
#
loop_
_entity.id
_entity.type
_entity.pdbx_description
1 polymer ?
#
loop_
_entity_poly.entity_id
_entity_poly.type
_entity_poly.pdbx_seq_one_letter_code
_entity_poly.pdbx_strand_id
1 'polypeptide(L)'
;IILPTICRILLRNKPLWINSYAFLDATKSDLFKIQLESISVLIFQVGMFFVLDLNLIPYLILYGIHAISWSSQNYIYHAFAPRDTLNGAHNLGMNPVLKPIYLNINHHLVHHHHPEIPWVHLPKFVESGQTSNYGKAYLQLWKGPRLTTEPAPKSLDPEYEKYLSSLV
;
A
#
# COMPACT_ATOMS: atom_id res chain seq x y z
N ILE A 1 3.10 11.23 -34.11
CA ILE A 1 3.57 11.18 -32.71
C ILE A 1 3.94 9.74 -32.40
N ILE A 2 5.24 9.43 -32.32
CA ILE A 2 5.74 8.06 -32.09
C ILE A 2 5.59 7.79 -30.60
N LEU A 3 4.56 7.03 -30.23
CA LEU A 3 4.37 6.60 -28.85
C LEU A 3 5.55 5.68 -28.46
N PRO A 4 6.30 5.97 -27.38
CA PRO A 4 7.44 5.16 -26.96
C PRO A 4 7.06 3.69 -26.79
N THR A 5 7.97 2.76 -27.10
CA THR A 5 7.73 1.31 -27.04
C THR A 5 7.22 0.82 -25.68
N ILE A 6 7.56 1.53 -24.59
CA ILE A 6 7.04 1.32 -23.23
C ILE A 6 5.51 1.52 -23.16
N CYS A 7 4.96 2.54 -23.81
CA CYS A 7 3.52 2.77 -23.86
C CYS A 7 2.80 1.64 -24.59
N ARG A 8 3.42 1.03 -25.62
CA ARG A 8 2.86 -0.14 -26.29
C ARG A 8 2.83 -1.37 -25.39
N ILE A 9 3.78 -1.56 -24.49
CA ILE A 9 3.78 -2.69 -23.53
C ILE A 9 2.67 -2.51 -22.49
N LEU A 10 2.46 -1.29 -21.99
CA LEU A 10 1.37 -0.97 -21.08
C LEU A 10 -0.02 -1.11 -21.72
N LEU A 11 -0.12 -0.90 -23.04
CA LEU A 11 -1.37 -0.98 -23.81
C LEU A 11 -1.60 -2.33 -24.52
N ARG A 12 -0.60 -3.21 -24.60
CA ARG A 12 -0.67 -4.50 -25.33
C ARG A 12 -1.23 -5.64 -24.48
N ASN A 13 -1.05 -5.58 -23.17
CA ASN A 13 -1.83 -6.41 -22.29
C ASN A 13 -3.26 -5.86 -22.33
N LYS A 14 -4.25 -6.74 -22.52
CA LYS A 14 -5.66 -6.35 -22.35
C LYS A 14 -5.73 -5.49 -21.09
N PRO A 15 -6.47 -4.36 -21.13
CA PRO A 15 -6.86 -3.65 -19.93
C PRO A 15 -6.75 -4.44 -18.62
N LEU A 16 -5.81 -4.10 -17.74
CA LEU A 16 -5.88 -4.57 -16.35
C LEU A 16 -7.23 -4.16 -15.72
N TRP A 17 -7.92 -3.16 -16.30
CA TRP A 17 -9.28 -2.73 -15.95
C TRP A 17 -10.42 -3.72 -16.30
N ILE A 18 -10.20 -4.79 -17.08
CA ILE A 18 -11.27 -5.78 -17.38
C ILE A 18 -11.44 -6.81 -16.24
N ASN A 19 -10.50 -6.93 -15.30
CA ASN A 19 -10.63 -7.88 -14.18
C ASN A 19 -10.89 -7.21 -12.82
N SER A 20 -10.89 -5.87 -12.76
CA SER A 20 -11.21 -5.13 -11.53
C SER A 20 -12.66 -5.33 -11.05
N TYR A 21 -13.59 -5.71 -11.93
CA TYR A 21 -14.99 -6.00 -11.55
C TYR A 21 -15.08 -7.18 -10.56
N ALA A 22 -14.26 -8.21 -10.76
CA ALA A 22 -14.28 -9.42 -9.94
C ALA A 22 -13.58 -9.22 -8.58
N PHE A 23 -12.65 -8.25 -8.48
CA PHE A 23 -11.93 -7.96 -7.23
C PHE A 23 -12.70 -6.99 -6.32
N LEU A 24 -13.51 -6.09 -6.88
CA LEU A 24 -14.19 -5.03 -6.13
C LEU A 24 -15.70 -5.26 -5.96
N ASP A 25 -16.29 -6.26 -6.62
CA ASP A 25 -17.76 -6.44 -6.71
C ASP A 25 -18.49 -5.13 -7.10
N ALA A 26 -17.91 -4.39 -8.06
CA ALA A 26 -18.34 -3.04 -8.41
C ALA A 26 -19.22 -3.01 -9.67
N THR A 27 -20.31 -2.24 -9.65
CA THR A 27 -21.16 -2.05 -10.83
C THR A 27 -20.55 -1.07 -11.84
N LYS A 28 -21.10 -1.00 -13.05
CA LYS A 28 -20.73 0.02 -14.05
C LYS A 28 -20.92 1.45 -13.53
N SER A 29 -21.94 1.67 -12.70
CA SER A 29 -22.21 2.98 -12.08
C SER A 29 -21.12 3.36 -11.08
N ASP A 30 -20.68 2.41 -10.26
CA ASP A 30 -19.63 2.64 -9.26
C ASP A 30 -18.29 2.95 -9.93
N LEU A 31 -17.97 2.26 -11.02
CA LEU A 31 -16.78 2.56 -11.80
C LEU A 31 -16.82 3.96 -12.41
N PHE A 32 -17.97 4.39 -12.91
CA PHE A 32 -18.11 5.74 -13.43
C PHE A 32 -17.89 6.78 -12.32
N LYS A 33 -18.41 6.55 -11.11
CA LYS A 33 -18.14 7.42 -9.94
C LYS A 33 -16.64 7.45 -9.61
N ILE A 34 -15.98 6.30 -9.52
CA ILE A 34 -14.53 6.21 -9.26
C ILE A 34 -13.73 6.98 -10.31
N GLN A 35 -14.12 6.88 -11.59
CA GLN A 35 -13.48 7.63 -12.67
C GLN A 35 -13.68 9.13 -12.50
N LEU A 36 -14.90 9.58 -12.19
CA LEU A 36 -15.18 10.99 -11.92
C LEU A 36 -14.37 11.49 -10.72
N GLU A 37 -14.34 10.77 -9.61
CA GLU A 37 -13.55 11.11 -8.42
C GLU A 37 -12.06 11.22 -8.74
N SER A 38 -11.52 10.26 -9.51
CA SER A 38 -10.13 10.28 -9.95
C SER A 38 -9.82 11.49 -10.83
N ILE A 39 -10.70 11.81 -11.79
CA ILE A 39 -10.57 12.99 -12.65
C ILE A 39 -10.66 14.27 -11.81
N SER A 40 -11.58 14.34 -10.85
CA SER A 40 -11.71 15.49 -9.93
C SER A 40 -10.44 15.73 -9.13
N VAL A 41 -9.77 14.68 -8.63
CA VAL A 41 -8.48 14.80 -7.95
C VAL A 41 -7.41 15.35 -8.90
N LEU A 42 -7.34 14.88 -10.15
CA LEU A 42 -6.39 15.39 -11.14
C LEU A 42 -6.65 16.87 -11.48
N ILE A 43 -7.91 17.24 -11.70
CA ILE A 43 -8.31 18.64 -11.95
C ILE A 43 -7.92 19.51 -10.77
N PHE A 44 -8.19 19.07 -9.54
CA PHE A 44 -7.82 19.80 -8.34
C PHE A 44 -6.29 19.99 -8.24
N GLN A 45 -5.50 18.93 -8.43
CA GLN A 45 -4.04 19.01 -8.37
C GLN A 45 -3.46 19.95 -9.44
N VAL A 46 -3.95 19.86 -10.69
CA VAL A 46 -3.56 20.77 -11.77
C VAL A 46 -3.99 22.20 -11.47
N GLY A 47 -5.20 22.39 -10.95
CA GLY A 47 -5.70 23.70 -10.53
C GLY A 47 -4.82 24.33 -9.44
N MET A 48 -4.49 23.57 -8.40
CA MET A 48 -3.61 24.02 -7.32
C MET A 48 -2.20 24.36 -7.82
N PHE A 49 -1.67 23.60 -8.78
CA PHE A 49 -0.38 23.91 -9.40
C PHE A 49 -0.36 25.32 -10.01
N PHE A 50 -1.41 25.71 -10.72
CA PHE A 50 -1.53 27.04 -11.32
C PHE A 50 -1.91 28.12 -10.29
N VAL A 51 -2.82 27.84 -9.37
CA VAL A 51 -3.26 28.80 -8.33
C VAL A 51 -2.10 29.20 -7.41
N LEU A 52 -1.22 28.25 -7.07
CA LEU A 52 -0.05 28.48 -6.23
C LEU A 52 1.19 28.92 -7.01
N ASP A 53 1.09 29.08 -8.35
CA ASP A 53 2.19 29.44 -9.24
C ASP A 53 3.44 28.57 -9.04
N LEU A 54 3.23 27.24 -8.99
CA LEU A 54 4.30 26.30 -8.68
C LEU A 54 5.27 26.15 -9.87
N ASN A 55 6.55 25.97 -9.56
CA ASN A 55 7.52 25.57 -10.56
C ASN A 55 7.48 24.06 -10.81
N LEU A 56 7.43 23.66 -12.08
CA LEU A 56 7.30 22.26 -12.49
C LEU A 56 8.44 21.37 -11.97
N ILE A 57 9.69 21.83 -11.99
CA ILE A 57 10.84 20.98 -11.65
C ILE A 57 10.89 20.65 -10.15
N PRO A 58 10.88 21.64 -9.22
CA PRO A 58 10.79 21.36 -7.79
C PRO A 58 9.53 20.55 -7.44
N TYR A 59 8.40 20.84 -8.07
CA TYR A 59 7.16 20.08 -7.88
C TYR A 59 7.34 18.59 -8.19
N LEU A 60 7.91 18.26 -9.36
CA LEU A 60 8.17 16.87 -9.75
C LEU A 60 9.20 16.19 -8.83
N ILE A 61 10.23 16.91 -8.39
CA ILE A 61 11.22 16.37 -7.43
C ILE A 61 10.55 16.03 -6.10
N LEU A 62 9.75 16.93 -5.55
CA LEU A 62 9.02 16.70 -4.30
C LEU A 62 8.04 15.52 -4.43
N TYR A 63 7.34 15.41 -5.55
CA TYR A 63 6.49 14.25 -5.85
C TYR A 63 7.29 12.96 -5.96
N GLY A 64 8.48 12.99 -6.56
CA GLY A 64 9.38 11.82 -6.61
C GLY A 64 9.84 11.37 -5.23
N ILE A 65 10.27 12.32 -4.38
CA ILE A 65 10.65 12.04 -2.98
C ILE A 65 9.46 11.47 -2.21
N HIS A 66 8.29 12.10 -2.36
CA HIS A 66 7.05 11.62 -1.74
C HIS A 66 6.69 10.21 -2.19
N ALA A 67 6.76 9.93 -3.50
CA ALA A 67 6.47 8.61 -4.05
C ALA A 67 7.39 7.53 -3.47
N ILE A 68 8.69 7.80 -3.37
CA ILE A 68 9.67 6.88 -2.76
C ILE A 68 9.36 6.67 -1.27
N SER A 69 9.11 7.76 -0.53
CA SER A 69 8.82 7.70 0.90
C SER A 69 7.53 6.93 1.20
N TRP A 70 6.44 7.28 0.53
CA TRP A 70 5.13 6.66 0.70
C TRP A 70 5.13 5.19 0.31
N SER A 71 5.71 4.86 -0.84
CA SER A 71 5.77 3.46 -1.32
C SER A 71 6.57 2.59 -0.37
N SER A 72 7.70 3.10 0.13
CA SER A 72 8.52 2.37 1.09
C SER A 72 7.77 2.14 2.41
N GLN A 73 7.08 3.16 2.90
CA GLN A 73 6.41 3.10 4.19
C GLN A 73 5.21 2.13 4.21
N ASN A 74 4.49 2.00 3.10
CA ASN A 74 3.41 1.01 3.00
C ASN A 74 3.93 -0.42 2.93
N TYR A 75 5.11 -0.64 2.33
CA TYR A 75 5.58 -1.99 2.02
C TYR A 75 6.61 -2.54 3.00
N ILE A 76 7.37 -1.66 3.67
CA ILE A 76 8.50 -2.07 4.54
C ILE A 76 8.05 -3.01 5.67
N TYR A 77 6.85 -2.83 6.20
CA TYR A 77 6.31 -3.65 7.28
C TYR A 77 5.86 -5.03 6.82
N HIS A 78 5.59 -5.23 5.53
CA HIS A 78 5.14 -6.51 4.95
C HIS A 78 6.24 -7.21 4.15
N ALA A 79 7.30 -6.49 3.79
CA ALA A 79 8.38 -7.02 2.98
C ALA A 79 8.99 -8.26 3.65
N PHE A 80 8.85 -9.40 2.98
CA PHE A 80 9.35 -10.71 3.45
C PHE A 80 8.77 -11.13 4.81
N ALA A 81 7.62 -10.60 5.21
CA ALA A 81 6.85 -11.15 6.31
C ALA A 81 6.27 -12.53 5.92
N PRO A 82 5.92 -13.38 6.91
CA PRO A 82 5.18 -14.60 6.65
C PRO A 82 3.92 -14.35 5.81
N ARG A 83 3.56 -15.29 4.94
CA ARG A 83 2.33 -15.21 4.15
C ARG A 83 1.11 -15.61 4.99
N ASP A 84 0.79 -14.77 5.96
CA ASP A 84 -0.26 -14.98 6.95
C ASP A 84 -1.09 -13.68 7.12
N THR A 85 -2.39 -13.81 7.33
CA THR A 85 -3.32 -12.67 7.47
C THR A 85 -3.06 -11.88 8.75
N LEU A 86 -2.71 -12.58 9.83
CA LEU A 86 -2.53 -12.01 11.15
C LEU A 86 -1.06 -11.69 11.44
N ASN A 87 -0.15 -12.55 11.01
CA ASN A 87 1.29 -12.45 11.26
C ASN A 87 2.09 -11.93 10.06
N GLY A 88 1.40 -11.46 9.01
CA GLY A 88 2.01 -10.96 7.77
C GLY A 88 2.58 -9.55 7.85
N ALA A 89 3.12 -9.17 9.00
CA ALA A 89 3.73 -7.87 9.24
C ALA A 89 4.88 -7.94 10.24
N HIS A 90 5.70 -6.89 10.29
CA HIS A 90 6.81 -6.75 11.23
C HIS A 90 6.62 -5.54 12.14
N ASN A 91 6.99 -5.68 13.41
CA ASN A 91 7.32 -4.54 14.24
C ASN A 91 8.77 -4.10 13.93
N LEU A 92 8.96 -2.82 13.61
CA LEU A 92 10.28 -2.26 13.29
C LEU A 92 10.71 -1.25 14.35
N GLY A 93 12.01 -1.27 14.68
CA GLY A 93 12.64 -0.27 15.53
C GLY A 93 12.81 1.03 14.76
N MET A 94 12.00 2.03 15.08
CA MET A 94 12.03 3.37 14.47
C MET A 94 12.71 4.40 15.37
N ASN A 95 13.31 5.43 14.76
CA ASN A 95 13.87 6.58 15.46
C ASN A 95 12.81 7.20 16.40
N PRO A 96 13.11 7.43 17.70
CA PRO A 96 12.17 8.02 18.66
C PRO A 96 11.53 9.34 18.23
N VAL A 97 12.23 10.16 17.44
CA VAL A 97 11.70 11.43 16.92
C VAL A 97 10.63 11.20 15.86
N LEU A 98 10.78 10.15 15.05
CA LEU A 98 9.85 9.84 13.96
C LEU A 98 8.61 9.09 14.45
N LYS A 99 8.70 8.34 15.56
CA LYS A 99 7.57 7.60 16.13
C LYS A 99 6.30 8.45 16.30
N PRO A 100 6.32 9.63 16.96
CA PRO A 100 5.11 10.44 17.10
C PRO A 100 4.60 11.02 15.78
N ILE A 101 5.50 11.38 14.85
CA ILE A 101 5.13 11.93 13.53
C ILE A 101 4.34 10.89 12.72
N TYR A 102 4.77 9.63 12.81
CA TYR A 102 4.12 8.52 12.13
C TYR A 102 3.16 7.74 13.03
N LEU A 103 2.71 8.32 14.13
CA LEU A 103 1.73 7.74 15.06
C LEU A 103 2.09 6.33 15.55
N ASN A 104 3.38 5.97 15.64
CA ASN A 104 3.87 4.63 15.96
C ASN A 104 3.48 3.54 14.93
N ILE A 105 3.39 3.89 13.64
CA ILE A 105 3.19 2.92 12.55
C ILE A 105 4.20 1.77 12.55
N ASN A 106 5.35 1.98 13.18
CA ASN A 106 6.40 1.00 13.35
C ASN A 106 5.98 -0.24 14.16
N HIS A 107 4.85 -0.21 14.85
CA HIS A 107 4.24 -1.35 15.55
C HIS A 107 3.16 -2.04 14.69
N HIS A 108 3.49 -2.29 13.43
CA HIS A 108 2.52 -2.75 12.42
C HIS A 108 1.99 -4.17 12.69
N LEU A 109 2.82 -5.09 13.22
CA LEU A 109 2.34 -6.43 13.58
C LEU A 109 1.33 -6.36 14.73
N VAL A 110 1.56 -5.51 15.72
CA VAL A 110 0.59 -5.27 16.80
C VAL A 110 -0.73 -4.74 16.23
N HIS A 111 -0.69 -3.87 15.22
CA HIS A 111 -1.91 -3.40 14.55
C HIS A 111 -2.66 -4.52 13.82
N HIS A 112 -1.97 -5.50 13.23
CA HIS A 112 -2.64 -6.67 12.67
C HIS A 112 -3.32 -7.51 13.75
N HIS A 113 -2.69 -7.69 14.91
CA HIS A 113 -3.26 -8.41 16.04
C HIS A 113 -4.42 -7.67 16.71
N HIS A 114 -4.36 -6.34 16.72
CA HIS A 114 -5.29 -5.46 17.41
C HIS A 114 -5.67 -4.25 16.56
N PRO A 115 -6.41 -4.45 15.44
CA PRO A 115 -6.77 -3.36 14.53
C PRO A 115 -7.68 -2.32 15.17
N GLU A 116 -8.37 -2.67 16.26
CA GLU A 116 -9.22 -1.79 17.05
C GLU A 116 -8.44 -0.77 17.91
N ILE A 117 -7.15 -1.01 18.16
CA ILE A 117 -6.35 -0.14 19.03
C ILE A 117 -5.84 1.06 18.23
N PRO A 118 -6.05 2.30 18.71
CA PRO A 118 -5.48 3.49 18.08
C PRO A 118 -3.95 3.42 18.02
N TRP A 119 -3.39 3.84 16.89
CA TRP A 119 -1.95 3.84 16.61
C TRP A 119 -1.09 4.47 17.73
N VAL A 120 -1.58 5.53 18.37
CA VAL A 120 -0.92 6.21 19.50
C VAL A 120 -0.75 5.35 20.76
N HIS A 121 -1.49 4.25 20.89
CA HIS A 121 -1.48 3.35 22.05
C HIS A 121 -0.79 2.00 21.79
N LEU A 122 -0.49 1.67 20.53
CA LEU A 122 0.19 0.43 20.16
C LEU A 122 1.48 0.13 20.94
N PRO A 123 2.33 1.11 21.30
CA PRO A 123 3.56 0.82 22.06
C PRO A 123 3.34 0.06 23.38
N LYS A 124 2.15 0.14 23.98
CA LYS A 124 1.80 -0.56 25.22
C LYS A 124 1.61 -2.07 25.04
N PHE A 125 1.43 -2.53 23.82
CA PHE A 125 1.09 -3.91 23.46
C PHE A 125 2.24 -4.63 22.73
N VAL A 126 3.41 -3.98 22.65
CA VAL A 126 4.59 -4.55 21.99
C VAL A 126 5.30 -5.47 22.98
N GLU A 127 5.38 -6.75 22.65
CA GLU A 127 6.18 -7.70 23.43
C GLU A 127 7.68 -7.46 23.25
N SER A 128 8.44 -7.62 24.34
CA SER A 128 9.89 -7.46 24.33
C SER A 128 10.56 -8.40 23.33
N GLY A 129 11.36 -7.87 22.41
CA GLY A 129 12.13 -8.66 21.44
C GLY A 129 11.48 -8.85 20.07
N GLN A 130 10.23 -8.43 19.86
CA GLN A 130 9.56 -8.56 18.56
C GLN A 130 9.93 -7.48 17.53
N THR A 131 10.88 -6.58 17.83
CA THR A 131 11.26 -5.50 16.91
C THR A 131 12.50 -5.83 16.10
N SER A 132 12.38 -5.81 14.77
CA SER A 132 13.54 -5.87 13.87
C SER A 132 14.03 -4.47 13.47
N ASN A 133 15.22 -4.35 12.87
CA ASN A 133 15.81 -3.05 12.55
C ASN A 133 15.16 -2.42 11.29
N TYR A 134 14.63 -1.20 11.42
CA TYR A 134 13.97 -0.49 10.31
C TYR A 134 14.90 -0.26 9.11
N GLY A 135 16.13 0.21 9.32
CA GLY A 135 17.06 0.49 8.23
C GLY A 135 17.44 -0.77 7.45
N LYS A 136 17.64 -1.89 8.14
CA LYS A 136 17.87 -3.20 7.53
C LYS A 136 16.65 -3.64 6.70
N ALA A 137 15.44 -3.52 7.25
CA ALA A 137 14.21 -3.84 6.52
C ALA A 137 14.03 -2.95 5.28
N TYR A 138 14.32 -1.65 5.40
CA TYR A 138 14.25 -0.69 4.30
C TYR A 138 15.19 -1.09 3.16
N LEU A 139 16.46 -1.38 3.44
CA LEU A 139 17.42 -1.82 2.42
C LEU A 139 17.04 -3.17 1.81
N GLN A 140 16.43 -4.07 2.58
CA GLN A 140 15.98 -5.36 2.07
C GLN A 140 14.79 -5.22 1.13
N LEU A 141 13.83 -4.34 1.43
CA LEU A 141 12.64 -4.07 0.60
C LEU A 141 13.05 -3.80 -0.86
N TRP A 142 14.09 -3.00 -1.06
CA TRP A 142 14.58 -2.62 -2.40
C TRP A 142 15.25 -3.74 -3.19
N LYS A 143 15.43 -4.93 -2.61
CA LYS A 143 15.82 -6.13 -3.38
C LYS A 143 14.71 -6.63 -4.30
N GLY A 144 13.49 -6.12 -4.12
CA GLY A 144 12.34 -6.44 -4.95
C GLY A 144 11.64 -7.75 -4.57
N PRO A 145 10.58 -8.10 -5.31
CA PRO A 145 9.79 -9.30 -5.07
C PRO A 145 10.62 -10.58 -5.21
N ARG A 146 10.31 -11.59 -4.40
CA ARG A 146 10.88 -12.93 -4.50
C ARG A 146 9.80 -13.90 -4.98
N LEU A 147 10.18 -14.83 -5.84
CA LEU A 147 9.29 -15.94 -6.18
C LEU A 147 8.99 -16.73 -4.90
N THR A 148 7.71 -16.97 -4.64
CA THR A 148 7.26 -17.78 -3.51
C THR A 148 6.53 -19.01 -4.00
N THR A 149 6.77 -20.13 -3.34
CA THR A 149 6.02 -21.39 -3.50
C THR A 149 5.09 -21.63 -2.31
N GLU A 150 5.01 -20.68 -1.37
CA GLU A 150 4.11 -20.77 -0.23
C GLU A 150 2.65 -20.69 -0.70
N PRO A 151 1.72 -21.44 -0.06
CA PRO A 151 0.30 -21.33 -0.37
C PRO A 151 -0.24 -19.93 -0.05
N ALA A 152 -1.43 -19.61 -0.59
CA ALA A 152 -2.14 -18.39 -0.17
C ALA A 152 -2.39 -18.40 1.35
N PRO A 153 -2.42 -17.22 2.02
CA PRO A 153 -2.85 -17.14 3.41
C PRO A 153 -4.23 -17.77 3.57
N LYS A 154 -4.43 -18.54 4.65
CA LYS A 154 -5.76 -19.04 5.00
C LYS A 154 -6.65 -17.86 5.39
N SER A 155 -7.92 -17.84 4.98
CA SER A 155 -8.85 -16.84 5.49
C SER A 155 -8.99 -16.96 7.01
N LEU A 156 -9.15 -15.81 7.66
CA LEU A 156 -9.53 -15.76 9.08
C LEU A 156 -11.02 -15.97 9.29
N ASP A 157 -11.81 -15.89 8.22
CA ASP A 157 -13.26 -16.00 8.25
C ASP A 157 -13.72 -17.22 7.42
N PRO A 158 -13.99 -18.35 8.09
CA PRO A 158 -14.53 -19.55 7.45
C PRO A 158 -15.93 -19.33 6.85
N GLU A 159 -16.71 -18.39 7.39
CA GLU A 159 -18.05 -18.06 6.90
C GLU A 159 -17.96 -17.28 5.59
N TYR A 160 -17.01 -16.34 5.50
CA TYR A 160 -16.66 -15.66 4.25
C TYR A 160 -16.09 -16.62 3.20
N GLU A 161 -15.22 -17.58 3.58
CA GLU A 161 -14.76 -18.60 2.63
C GLU A 161 -15.92 -19.47 2.11
N LYS A 162 -16.84 -19.83 2.99
CA LYS A 162 -18.04 -20.60 2.62
C LYS A 162 -18.95 -19.81 1.69
N TYR A 163 -19.12 -18.51 1.94
CA TYR A 163 -19.84 -17.60 1.05
C TYR A 163 -19.17 -17.50 -0.33
N LEU A 164 -17.85 -17.23 -0.39
CA LEU A 164 -17.11 -17.18 -1.64
C LEU A 164 -17.19 -18.50 -2.43
N SER A 165 -17.10 -19.64 -1.73
CA SER A 165 -17.23 -20.97 -2.35
C SER A 165 -18.63 -21.26 -2.89
N SER A 166 -19.66 -20.52 -2.43
CA SER A 166 -21.03 -20.63 -2.94
C SER A 166 -21.30 -19.79 -4.19
N LEU A 167 -20.37 -18.91 -4.57
CA LEU A 167 -20.48 -18.04 -5.75
C LEU A 167 -19.85 -18.65 -7.01
N VAL A 168 -19.17 -19.80 -6.91
CA VAL A 168 -18.52 -20.55 -8.01
C VAL A 168 -19.35 -21.78 -8.36
#